data_AF-A0A060BWX4-F1
#
_entry.id   AF-A0A060BWX4-F1
#
_cell.length_a   1.000
_cell.length_b   1.000
_cell.length_c   1.000
_cell.angle_alpha   90.00
_cell.angle_beta   90.00
_cell.angle_gamma   90.00
#
_symmetry.space_group_name_H-M   'P 1'
#
loop_
_entity.id
_entity.type
_entity.pdbx_description
1 polymer ?
#
loop_
_entity_poly.entity_id
_entity_poly.type
_entity_poly.pdbx_seq_one_letter_code
_entity_poly.pdbx_strand_id
1 'polypeptide(L)'
;MIDMNKHYIYISLISLLTFILNACDTDVEPEVIQKENSYNEEYYQSLREYKKTDHAICFGWYAGYTSEASPSSGLHFTGLPDSWMLLVVSSIPSNNPSLRGD
;
A
#
# COMPACT_ATOMS: atom_id res chain seq x y z
N MET A 1 49.72 -24.41 24.71
CA MET A 1 50.29 -23.15 24.18
C MET A 1 49.58 -22.87 22.86
N ILE A 2 48.62 -21.94 22.87
CA ILE A 2 47.80 -21.65 21.67
C ILE A 2 48.69 -20.86 20.70
N ASP A 3 48.74 -21.30 19.44
CA ASP A 3 49.59 -20.72 18.39
C ASP A 3 49.10 -19.30 18.03
N MET A 4 49.90 -18.30 18.41
CA MET A 4 49.55 -16.88 18.35
C MET A 4 49.24 -16.40 16.92
N ASN A 5 49.82 -17.03 15.89
CA ASN A 5 49.57 -16.71 14.48
C ASN A 5 48.19 -17.20 14.00
N LYS A 6 47.72 -18.35 14.50
CA LYS A 6 46.39 -18.88 14.16
C LYS A 6 45.28 -18.05 14.80
N HIS A 7 45.55 -17.44 15.95
CA HIS A 7 44.62 -16.54 16.63
C HIS A 7 44.40 -15.24 15.84
N TYR A 8 45.45 -14.65 15.24
CA TYR A 8 45.32 -13.46 14.39
C TYR A 8 44.50 -13.75 13.12
N ILE A 9 44.67 -14.94 12.52
CA ILE A 9 43.86 -15.37 11.38
C ILE A 9 42.38 -15.52 11.81
N TYR A 10 42.12 -16.12 12.97
CA TYR A 10 40.75 -16.28 13.48
C TYR A 10 40.08 -14.94 13.80
N ILE A 11 40.82 -14.00 14.39
CA ILE A 11 40.32 -12.64 14.69
C ILE A 11 40.01 -11.88 13.39
N SER A 12 40.86 -11.99 12.38
CA SER A 12 40.62 -11.39 11.06
C SER A 12 39.39 -11.97 10.36
N LEU A 13 39.18 -13.29 10.46
CA LEU A 13 37.99 -13.95 9.90
C LEU A 13 36.70 -13.55 10.62
N ILE A 14 36.74 -13.40 11.95
CA ILE A 14 35.59 -12.94 12.75
C ILE A 14 35.25 -11.49 12.41
N SER A 15 36.24 -10.60 12.26
CA SER A 15 35.96 -9.19 11.92
C SER A 15 35.32 -9.08 10.54
N LEU A 16 35.80 -9.86 9.56
CA LEU A 16 35.22 -9.91 8.22
C LEU A 16 33.77 -10.40 8.25
N LEU A 17 33.46 -11.41 9.05
CA LEU A 17 32.11 -11.95 9.20
C LEU A 17 31.14 -10.92 9.80
N THR A 18 31.59 -10.16 10.81
CA THR A 18 30.76 -9.10 11.41
C THR A 18 30.44 -7.96 10.44
N PHE A 19 31.32 -7.64 9.51
CA PHE A 19 31.06 -6.63 8.48
C PHE A 19 29.98 -7.09 7.48
N ILE A 20 29.99 -8.36 7.09
CA ILE A 20 29.00 -8.92 6.16
C ILE A 20 27.60 -8.95 6.79
N LEU A 21 27.51 -9.21 8.09
CA LEU A 21 26.23 -9.27 8.81
C LEU A 21 25.60 -7.89 9.08
N ASN A 22 26.37 -6.80 9.03
CA ASN A 22 25.88 -5.43 9.23
C ASN A 22 25.77 -4.64 7.91
N ALA A 23 25.91 -5.31 6.76
CA ALA A 23 25.79 -4.67 5.44
C ALA A 23 24.35 -4.44 4.98
N CYS A 24 23.35 -4.68 5.84
CA CYS A 24 21.96 -4.42 5.52
C CYS A 24 21.72 -2.92 5.54
N ASP A 25 21.41 -2.36 4.38
CA ASP A 25 20.87 -1.02 4.26
C ASP A 25 19.42 -1.04 4.76
N THR A 26 19.21 -0.56 5.99
CA THR A 26 17.87 -0.39 6.58
C THR A 26 17.39 1.05 6.43
N ASP A 27 17.94 1.81 5.48
CA ASP A 27 17.42 3.13 5.20
C ASP A 27 15.96 3.03 4.77
N VAL A 28 15.13 3.90 5.35
CA VAL A 28 13.73 4.01 4.98
C VAL A 28 13.68 4.58 3.57
N GLU A 29 13.39 3.71 2.59
CA GLU A 29 13.10 4.14 1.23
C GLU A 29 11.92 5.13 1.27
N PRO A 30 12.02 6.29 0.61
CA PRO A 30 10.90 7.21 0.55
C PRO A 30 9.76 6.56 -0.23
N GLU A 31 8.69 6.21 0.48
CA GLU A 31 7.47 5.71 -0.15
C GLU A 31 6.93 6.79 -1.08
N VAL A 32 6.92 6.50 -2.39
CA VAL A 32 6.29 7.37 -3.37
C VAL A 32 4.79 7.26 -3.17
N ILE A 33 4.24 8.15 -2.34
CA ILE A 33 2.80 8.27 -2.15
C ILE A 33 2.19 8.53 -3.54
N GLN A 34 1.32 7.62 -3.95
CA GLN A 34 0.62 7.74 -5.23
C GLN A 34 -0.13 9.06 -5.25
N LYS A 35 0.20 9.91 -6.23
CA LYS A 35 -0.47 11.19 -6.40
C LYS A 35 -1.95 10.93 -6.69
N GLU A 36 -2.82 11.68 -6.03
CA GLU A 36 -4.26 11.62 -6.26
C GLU A 36 -4.56 11.87 -7.75
N ASN A 37 -5.35 10.98 -8.33
CA ASN A 37 -5.79 11.09 -9.72
C ASN A 37 -6.82 12.23 -9.84
N SER A 38 -6.34 13.42 -10.18
CA SER A 38 -7.20 14.56 -10.50
C SER A 38 -7.39 14.64 -12.01
N TYR A 39 -8.62 14.42 -12.46
CA TYR A 39 -9.01 14.56 -13.86
C TYR A 39 -9.84 15.83 -14.08
N ASN A 40 -9.95 16.25 -15.34
CA ASN A 40 -10.74 17.43 -15.70
C ASN A 40 -12.25 17.13 -15.69
N GLU A 41 -13.07 18.17 -15.73
CA GLU A 41 -14.53 18.03 -15.70
C GLU A 41 -15.08 17.36 -16.97
N GLU A 42 -14.45 17.57 -18.13
CA GLU A 42 -14.82 16.89 -19.39
C GLU A 42 -14.66 15.37 -19.31
N TYR A 43 -13.59 14.87 -18.65
CA TYR A 43 -13.39 13.45 -18.41
C TYR A 43 -14.56 12.85 -17.64
N TYR A 44 -14.95 13.47 -16.51
CA TYR A 44 -16.09 13.01 -15.72
C TYR A 44 -17.41 13.12 -16.48
N GLN A 45 -17.57 14.10 -17.37
CA GLN A 45 -18.74 14.21 -18.23
C GLN A 45 -18.82 13.02 -19.21
N SER A 46 -17.71 12.70 -19.88
CA SER A 46 -17.64 11.54 -20.78
C SER A 46 -17.90 10.21 -20.07
N LEU A 47 -17.43 10.07 -18.81
CA LEU A 47 -17.70 8.89 -18.00
C LEU A 47 -19.18 8.74 -17.65
N ARG A 48 -19.88 9.84 -17.33
CA ARG A 48 -21.32 9.81 -17.07
C ARG A 48 -22.12 9.45 -18.32
N GLU A 49 -21.63 9.84 -19.50
CA GLU A 49 -22.23 9.47 -20.79
C GLU A 49 -21.98 8.01 -21.13
N TYR A 50 -20.74 7.53 -20.96
CA TYR A 50 -20.38 6.11 -21.11
C TYR A 50 -21.22 5.21 -20.20
N LYS A 51 -21.40 5.59 -18.92
CA LYS A 51 -22.21 4.82 -17.97
C LYS A 51 -23.70 4.68 -18.37
N LYS A 52 -24.19 5.50 -19.31
CA LYS A 52 -25.58 5.42 -19.84
C LYS A 52 -25.71 4.51 -21.06
N THR A 53 -24.62 4.18 -21.75
CA THR A 53 -24.67 3.31 -22.92
C THR A 53 -24.78 1.85 -22.51
N ASP A 54 -25.16 0.98 -23.45
CA ASP A 54 -25.14 -0.47 -23.21
C ASP A 54 -23.69 -0.98 -23.27
N HIS A 55 -23.16 -1.36 -22.11
CA HIS A 55 -21.80 -1.86 -21.93
C HIS A 55 -21.78 -2.93 -20.84
N ALA A 56 -20.70 -3.71 -20.78
CA ALA A 56 -20.56 -4.76 -19.77
C ALA A 56 -20.55 -4.16 -18.35
N ILE A 57 -21.44 -4.66 -17.50
CA ILE A 57 -21.60 -4.19 -16.12
C ILE A 57 -20.59 -4.90 -15.21
N CYS A 58 -19.70 -4.12 -14.58
CA CYS A 58 -18.85 -4.59 -13.50
C CYS A 58 -19.57 -4.45 -12.16
N PHE A 59 -19.81 -5.59 -11.49
CA PHE A 59 -20.41 -5.69 -10.17
C PHE A 59 -19.38 -6.20 -9.16
N GLY A 60 -19.34 -5.60 -7.97
CA GLY A 60 -18.42 -6.00 -6.91
C GLY A 60 -19.00 -5.80 -5.52
N TRP A 61 -18.48 -6.57 -4.57
CA TRP A 61 -18.72 -6.37 -3.16
C TRP A 61 -17.58 -5.52 -2.58
N TYR A 62 -17.92 -4.38 -2.01
CA TYR A 62 -16.93 -3.46 -1.43
C TYR A 62 -17.17 -3.33 0.07
N ALA A 63 -16.21 -3.80 0.86
CA ALA A 63 -16.28 -3.89 2.31
C ALA A 63 -15.04 -3.24 2.93
N GLY A 64 -15.18 -2.72 4.15
CA GLY A 64 -14.03 -2.23 4.91
C GLY A 64 -13.45 -0.90 4.44
N TYR A 65 -14.19 -0.12 3.65
CA TYR A 65 -13.87 1.31 3.46
C TYR A 65 -13.76 2.00 4.83
N THR A 66 -12.99 3.07 4.93
CA THR A 66 -12.65 3.67 6.22
C THR A 66 -12.86 5.18 6.18
N SER A 67 -12.70 5.85 7.33
CA SER A 67 -12.73 7.32 7.36
C SER A 67 -11.64 7.92 6.47
N GLU A 68 -11.87 9.18 6.04
CA GLU A 68 -11.01 9.91 5.08
C GLU A 68 -9.54 10.07 5.52
N ALA A 69 -9.21 9.69 6.75
CA ALA A 69 -7.85 9.73 7.29
C ALA A 69 -6.95 8.57 6.82
N SER A 70 -7.48 7.59 6.08
CA SER A 70 -6.64 6.47 5.61
C SER A 70 -5.74 6.89 4.44
N PRO A 71 -4.44 6.57 4.46
CA PRO A 71 -3.53 6.91 3.37
C PRO A 71 -3.70 6.02 2.13
N SER A 72 -4.44 4.91 2.23
CA SER A 72 -4.63 3.97 1.12
C SER A 72 -5.85 4.33 0.27
N SER A 73 -5.64 4.68 -1.00
CA SER A 73 -6.72 4.99 -1.97
C SER A 73 -7.76 3.87 -2.11
N GLY A 74 -7.36 2.60 -1.93
CA GLY A 74 -8.25 1.44 -2.00
C GLY A 74 -9.28 1.34 -0.88
N LEU A 75 -9.20 2.21 0.14
CA LEU A 75 -10.17 2.34 1.21
C LEU A 75 -11.14 3.52 1.00
N HIS A 76 -10.97 4.28 -0.09
CA HIS A 76 -11.81 5.42 -0.46
C HIS A 76 -12.64 5.12 -1.72
N PHE A 77 -13.82 5.71 -1.81
CA PHE A 77 -14.66 5.59 -3.01
C PHE A 77 -14.03 6.23 -4.25
N THR A 78 -13.16 7.24 -4.08
CA THR A 78 -12.43 7.91 -5.16
C THR A 78 -11.27 7.07 -5.71
N GLY A 79 -10.78 6.08 -4.97
CA GLY A 79 -9.74 5.17 -5.46
C GLY A 79 -10.28 3.98 -6.24
N LEU A 80 -11.60 3.87 -6.40
CA LEU A 80 -12.21 2.79 -7.17
C LEU A 80 -12.06 3.02 -8.68
N PRO A 81 -11.90 1.97 -9.49
CA PRO A 81 -11.87 2.10 -10.94
C PRO A 81 -13.15 2.75 -11.49
N ASP A 82 -13.01 3.74 -12.37
CA ASP A 82 -14.15 4.46 -12.98
C ASP A 82 -15.09 3.55 -13.81
N SER A 83 -14.63 2.36 -14.20
CA SER A 83 -15.43 1.35 -14.91
C SER A 83 -16.44 0.61 -14.00
N TRP A 84 -16.35 0.76 -12.68
CA TRP A 84 -17.29 0.12 -11.76
C TRP A 84 -18.67 0.78 -11.83
N MET A 85 -19.72 -0.05 -11.90
CA MET A 85 -21.08 0.41 -12.10
C MET A 85 -22.00 0.14 -10.91
N LEU A 86 -21.83 -0.99 -10.24
CA LEU A 86 -22.64 -1.34 -9.08
C LEU A 86 -21.76 -1.96 -7.99
N LEU A 87 -21.77 -1.31 -6.83
CA LEU A 87 -21.07 -1.74 -5.62
C LEU A 87 -22.07 -2.00 -4.50
N VAL A 88 -22.02 -3.21 -3.94
CA VAL A 88 -22.77 -3.53 -2.72
C VAL A 88 -21.86 -3.31 -1.53
N VAL A 89 -22.32 -2.45 -0.63
CA VAL A 89 -21.59 -2.07 0.58
C VAL A 89 -22.07 -2.92 1.74
N SER A 90 -21.17 -3.70 2.31
CA SER A 90 -21.54 -4.69 3.34
C SER A 90 -21.76 -4.11 4.73
N SER A 91 -21.04 -3.04 5.06
CA SER A 91 -20.96 -2.53 6.43
C SER A 91 -20.48 -1.10 6.41
N ILE A 92 -21.19 -0.21 7.12
CA ILE A 92 -20.74 1.16 7.31
C ILE A 92 -19.73 1.15 8.47
N PRO A 93 -18.45 1.48 8.22
CA PRO A 93 -17.44 1.54 9.27
C PRO A 93 -17.85 2.60 10.30
N SER A 94 -17.75 2.26 11.58
CA SER A 94 -17.92 3.24 12.65
C SER A 94 -16.72 4.19 12.65
N ASN A 95 -16.97 5.50 12.68
CA ASN A 95 -15.90 6.50 12.86
C ASN A 95 -15.40 6.57 14.31
N ASN A 96 -15.88 5.70 15.19
CA ASN A 96 -15.39 5.58 16.56
C ASN A 96 -14.19 4.62 16.61
N PRO A 97 -12.98 5.09 16.90
CA PRO A 97 -11.78 4.26 16.91
C PRO A 97 -11.82 3.13 17.94
N SER A 98 -12.66 3.22 19.00
CA SER A 98 -12.78 2.14 19.99
C SER A 98 -13.62 0.94 19.54
N LEU A 99 -14.27 1.03 18.38
CA LEU A 99 -15.12 -0.04 17.82
C LEU A 99 -14.49 -0.69 16.58
N ARG A 100 -13.29 -0.26 16.19
CA ARG A 100 -12.54 -0.79 15.06
C ARG A 100 -11.68 -1.94 15.58
N GLY A 101 -12.13 -3.18 15.36
CA GLY A 101 -11.36 -4.38 15.68
C GLY A 101 -9.95 -4.30 15.06
N ASP A 102 -8.99 -4.58 15.93
CA ASP A 102 -7.56 -4.77 15.74
C ASP A 102 -7.17 -5.53 14.47
#